data_AF-A0A327ZSQ9-F1
#
_entry.id   AF-A0A327ZSQ9-F1
#
_cell.length_a   1.000
_cell.length_b   1.000
_cell.length_c   1.000
_cell.angle_alpha   90.00
_cell.angle_beta   90.00
_cell.angle_gamma   90.00
#
_symmetry.space_group_name_H-M   'P 1'
#
loop_
_entity.id
_entity.type
_entity.pdbx_description
1 polymer ?
#
loop_
_entity_poly.entity_id
_entity_poly.type
_entity_poly.pdbx_seq_one_letter_code
_entity_poly.pdbx_strand_id
1 'polypeptide(L)'
;MIFLITLFTLMYLIVSYTSIYHLKLNILNILRIILGLGYCFFIFTSVMHIPGNMKFWITLLAICLLMNIEIAAYKHKFNDSKAKRILDIFSLVIALMVIVIIAIYI
;
A
#
# COMPACT_ATOMS: atom_id res chain seq x y z
N MET A 1 5.98 17.29 3.52
CA MET A 1 5.78 15.87 3.91
C MET A 1 4.94 15.09 2.89
N ILE A 2 3.89 15.68 2.31
CA ILE A 2 3.05 15.00 1.31
C ILE A 2 3.80 14.44 0.10
N PHE A 3 4.80 15.15 -0.41
CA PHE A 3 5.62 14.68 -1.52
C PHE A 3 6.28 13.33 -1.23
N LEU A 4 6.92 13.19 -0.06
CA LEU A 4 7.57 11.95 0.38
C LEU A 4 6.58 10.80 0.54
N ILE A 5 5.42 11.08 1.14
CA ILE A 5 4.36 10.07 1.33
C ILE A 5 3.84 9.58 -0.01
N THR A 6 3.55 10.50 -0.93
CA THR A 6 3.06 10.18 -2.27
C THR A 6 4.09 9.35 -3.03
N LEU A 7 5.36 9.77 -3.01
CA LEU A 7 6.45 9.04 -3.63
C LEU A 7 6.57 7.62 -3.05
N PHE A 8 6.51 7.48 -1.72
CA PHE A 8 6.65 6.18 -1.08
C PHE A 8 5.46 5.24 -1.35
N THR A 9 4.24 5.78 -1.39
CA THR A 9 3.05 5.04 -1.85
C THR A 9 3.21 4.55 -3.28
N LEU A 10 3.67 5.41 -4.20
CA LEU A 10 3.89 5.03 -5.60
C LEU A 10 5.00 3.98 -5.73
N MET A 11 6.12 4.14 -5.01
CA MET A 11 7.19 3.13 -4.99
C MET A 11 6.67 1.78 -4.50
N TYR A 12 5.87 1.76 -3.43
CA TYR A 12 5.28 0.53 -2.92
C TYR A 12 4.36 -0.14 -3.96
N LEU A 13 3.52 0.64 -4.65
CA LEU A 13 2.65 0.12 -5.72
C LEU A 13 3.46 -0.45 -6.90
N ILE A 14 4.51 0.25 -7.35
CA ILE A 14 5.34 -0.18 -8.49
C ILE A 14 6.08 -1.48 -8.15
N VAL A 15 6.71 -1.56 -6.98
CA VAL A 15 7.41 -2.78 -6.56
C VAL A 15 6.42 -3.93 -6.38
N SER A 16 5.25 -3.67 -5.82
CA SER A 16 4.19 -4.67 -5.66
C SER A 16 3.70 -5.20 -7.00
N TYR A 17 3.40 -4.33 -7.95
CA TYR A 17 2.98 -4.70 -9.30
C TYR A 17 4.05 -5.55 -10.00
N THR A 18 5.31 -5.13 -9.91
CA THR A 18 6.44 -5.83 -10.54
C THR A 18 6.66 -7.22 -9.94
N SER A 19 6.61 -7.32 -8.60
CA SER A 19 6.75 -8.58 -7.86
C SER A 19 5.63 -9.56 -8.14
N ILE A 20 4.40 -9.10 -8.34
CA ILE A 20 3.26 -9.99 -8.56
C ILE A 20 3.20 -10.44 -10.02
N TYR A 21 3.39 -9.54 -10.99
CA TYR A 21 3.03 -9.81 -12.39
C TYR A 21 4.19 -10.08 -13.33
N HIS A 22 5.37 -9.50 -13.09
CA HIS A 22 6.48 -9.60 -14.03
C HIS A 22 7.56 -10.56 -13.54
N LEU A 23 7.94 -10.46 -12.26
CA LEU A 23 9.11 -11.15 -11.75
C LEU A 23 8.73 -12.11 -10.61
N LYS A 24 8.62 -13.40 -10.94
CA LYS A 24 8.41 -14.49 -9.96
C LYS A 24 9.70 -14.86 -9.22
N LEU A 25 10.40 -13.85 -8.67
CA LEU A 25 11.58 -14.07 -7.84
C LEU A 25 11.16 -14.03 -6.37
N ASN A 26 11.58 -15.03 -5.60
CA ASN A 26 11.32 -15.08 -4.16
C ASN A 26 11.84 -13.82 -3.43
N ILE A 27 12.93 -13.23 -3.94
CA ILE A 27 13.53 -12.03 -3.38
C ILE A 27 12.60 -10.81 -3.48
N LEU A 28 11.84 -10.68 -4.56
CA LEU A 28 10.89 -9.57 -4.78
C LEU A 28 9.65 -9.74 -3.90
N ASN A 29 9.23 -10.97 -3.63
CA ASN A 29 8.14 -11.24 -2.69
C ASN A 29 8.50 -10.78 -1.27
N ILE A 30 9.73 -11.09 -0.82
CA ILE A 30 10.23 -10.65 0.48
C ILE A 30 10.36 -9.11 0.50
N LEU A 31 10.92 -8.52 -0.57
CA LEU A 31 11.06 -7.07 -0.69
C LEU A 31 9.71 -6.36 -0.64
N ARG A 32 8.67 -6.90 -1.27
CA ARG A 32 7.30 -6.36 -1.25
C ARG A 32 6.73 -6.32 0.18
N ILE A 33 6.93 -7.38 0.96
CA ILE A 33 6.50 -7.44 2.35
C ILE A 33 7.27 -6.44 3.20
N ILE A 34 8.60 -6.38 3.07
CA ILE A 34 9.45 -5.45 3.81
C ILE A 34 9.07 -3.99 3.47
N LEU A 35 8.88 -3.67 2.19
CA LEU A 35 8.44 -2.35 1.75
C LEU A 35 7.04 -2.01 2.24
N GLY A 36 6.12 -2.98 2.26
CA GLY A 36 4.79 -2.79 2.83
C GLY A 36 4.86 -2.45 4.32
N LEU A 37 5.62 -3.22 5.10
CA LEU A 37 5.79 -2.96 6.54
C LEU A 37 6.47 -1.59 6.77
N GLY A 38 7.50 -1.28 5.98
CA GLY A 38 8.15 0.02 5.98
C GLY A 38 7.18 1.16 5.63
N TYR A 39 6.30 0.95 4.65
CA TYR A 39 5.23 1.87 4.27
C TYR A 39 4.28 2.14 5.44
N CYS A 40 3.77 1.11 6.10
CA CYS A 40 2.89 1.26 7.26
C CYS A 40 3.58 2.03 8.39
N PHE A 41 4.84 1.70 8.70
CA PHE A 41 5.60 2.36 9.76
C PHE A 41 5.91 3.82 9.42
N PHE A 42 6.27 4.10 8.17
CA PHE A 42 6.51 5.46 7.69
C PHE A 42 5.25 6.32 7.75
N ILE A 43 4.09 5.79 7.33
CA ILE A 43 2.81 6.51 7.44
C ILE A 43 2.51 6.80 8.92
N PHE A 44 2.57 5.78 9.78
CA PHE A 44 2.28 5.92 11.21
C PHE A 44 3.10 7.02 11.88
N THR A 45 4.42 7.00 11.66
CA THR A 45 5.32 8.02 12.20
C THR A 45 5.07 9.40 11.60
N SER A 46 4.78 9.47 10.30
CA SER A 46 4.51 10.72 9.61
C SER A 46 3.22 11.40 10.09
N VAL A 47 2.20 10.64 10.52
CA VAL A 47 0.90 11.19 10.95
C VAL A 47 0.78 11.42 12.46
N MET A 48 1.82 11.11 13.25
CA MET A 48 1.77 11.23 14.73
C MET A 48 1.48 12.63 15.25
N HIS A 49 1.91 13.65 14.50
CA HIS A 49 1.70 15.06 14.84
C HIS A 49 0.25 15.51 14.65
N ILE A 50 -0.58 14.76 13.92
CA ILE A 50 -1.98 15.11 13.65
C ILE A 50 -2.82 14.89 14.92
N PRO A 51 -3.52 15.92 15.43
CA PRO A 51 -4.34 15.80 16.62
C PRO A 51 -5.61 14.96 16.36
N GLY A 52 -6.13 14.33 17.42
CA GLY A 52 -7.35 13.53 17.37
C GLY A 52 -7.17 12.12 16.79
N ASN A 53 -8.27 11.54 16.34
CA ASN A 53 -8.34 10.12 15.94
C ASN A 53 -7.95 9.87 14.47
N MET A 54 -7.77 10.91 13.66
CA MET A 54 -7.48 10.76 12.22
C MET A 54 -6.17 10.02 11.94
N LYS A 55 -5.15 10.18 12.79
CA LYS A 55 -3.88 9.44 12.69
C LYS A 55 -4.08 7.92 12.69
N PHE A 56 -5.03 7.41 13.49
CA PHE A 56 -5.32 5.99 13.54
C PHE A 56 -6.02 5.51 12.26
N TRP A 57 -6.96 6.29 11.73
CA TRP A 57 -7.65 5.98 10.48
C TRP A 57 -6.71 5.97 9.27
N ILE A 58 -5.80 6.94 9.17
CA ILE A 58 -4.80 7.00 8.09
C ILE A 58 -3.84 5.80 8.19
N THR A 59 -3.41 5.46 9.41
CA THR A 59 -2.55 4.28 9.63
C THR A 59 -3.28 2.99 9.25
N LEU A 60 -4.55 2.86 9.63
CA LEU A 60 -5.37 1.70 9.30
C LEU A 60 -5.55 1.56 7.78
N LEU A 61 -5.75 2.67 7.06
CA LEU A 61 -5.81 2.68 5.59
C LEU A 61 -4.50 2.20 4.96
N ALA A 62 -3.35 2.58 5.50
CA ALA A 62 -2.06 2.09 5.02
C ALA A 62 -1.90 0.56 5.23
N ILE A 63 -2.34 0.05 6.39
CA ILE A 63 -2.36 -1.39 6.68
C ILE A 63 -3.34 -2.11 5.74
N CYS A 64 -4.49 -1.52 5.45
CA CYS A 64 -5.45 -2.05 4.47
C CYS A 64 -4.83 -2.14 3.08
N LEU A 65 -4.05 -1.14 2.64
CA LEU A 65 -3.35 -1.20 1.35
C LEU A 65 -2.38 -2.38 1.30
N LEU A 66 -1.59 -2.56 2.36
CA LEU A 66 -0.66 -3.69 2.49
C LEU A 66 -1.39 -5.01 2.37
N MET A 67 -2.42 -5.23 3.19
CA MET A 67 -3.17 -6.49 3.19
C MET A 67 -3.83 -6.75 1.84
N ASN A 68 -4.40 -5.72 1.22
CA ASN A 68 -5.06 -5.84 -0.07
C ASN A 68 -4.09 -6.29 -1.19
N ILE A 69 -2.88 -5.75 -1.20
CA ILE A 69 -1.80 -6.14 -2.12
C ILE A 69 -1.33 -7.57 -1.85
N GLU A 70 -1.21 -7.98 -0.57
CA GLU A 70 -0.84 -9.36 -0.22
C GLU A 70 -1.91 -10.38 -0.63
N ILE A 71 -3.19 -10.04 -0.46
CA ILE A 71 -4.30 -10.87 -0.94
C ILE A 71 -4.29 -10.93 -2.47
N ALA A 72 -3.98 -9.83 -3.17
CA ALA A 72 -3.85 -9.82 -4.63
C ALA A 72 -2.74 -10.77 -5.12
N ALA A 73 -1.59 -10.77 -4.45
CA ALA A 73 -0.50 -11.69 -4.75
C ALA A 73 -0.87 -13.15 -4.50
N TYR A 74 -1.55 -13.42 -3.38
CA TYR A 74 -2.07 -14.75 -3.08
C TYR A 74 -3.05 -15.21 -4.17
N LYS A 75 -4.05 -14.40 -4.53
CA LYS A 75 -5.03 -14.71 -5.58
C LYS A 75 -4.39 -14.87 -6.96
N HIS A 76 -3.33 -14.12 -7.26
CA HIS A 76 -2.56 -14.28 -8.49
C HIS A 76 -1.91 -15.67 -8.58
N LYS A 77 -1.42 -16.21 -7.45
CA LYS A 77 -0.85 -17.58 -7.39
C LYS A 77 -1.87 -18.67 -7.76
N PHE A 78 -3.16 -18.43 -7.55
CA PHE A 78 -4.26 -19.34 -7.89
C PHE A 78 -4.91 -19.04 -9.25
N ASN A 79 -4.34 -18.16 -10.08
CA ASN A 79 -4.88 -17.77 -11.39
C ASN A 79 -6.30 -17.19 -11.35
N ASP A 80 -6.74 -16.63 -10.22
CA ASP A 80 -8.06 -15.99 -10.08
C ASP A 80 -8.04 -14.56 -10.65
N SER A 81 -8.22 -14.45 -11.97
CA SER A 81 -8.08 -13.19 -12.71
C SER A 81 -9.13 -12.13 -12.37
N LYS A 82 -10.35 -12.56 -12.02
CA LYS A 82 -11.45 -11.65 -11.64
C LYS A 82 -11.20 -11.05 -10.26
N ALA A 83 -10.91 -11.87 -9.26
CA ALA A 83 -10.64 -11.38 -7.91
C ALA A 83 -9.41 -10.47 -7.88
N LYS A 84 -8.35 -10.85 -8.62
CA LYS A 84 -7.15 -10.03 -8.78
C LYS A 84 -7.46 -8.62 -9.28
N ARG A 85 -8.22 -8.50 -10.40
CA ARG A 85 -8.54 -7.20 -10.99
C ARG A 85 -9.30 -6.30 -10.02
N ILE A 86 -10.21 -6.88 -9.24
CA ILE A 86 -10.94 -6.15 -8.19
C ILE A 86 -9.96 -5.64 -7.12
N LEU A 87 -9.05 -6.50 -6.64
CA LEU A 87 -8.06 -6.13 -5.62
C LEU A 87 -7.06 -5.07 -6.13
N ASP A 88 -6.67 -5.12 -7.40
CA ASP A 88 -5.81 -4.09 -8.02
C ASP A 88 -6.52 -2.72 -8.02
N ILE A 89 -7.80 -2.68 -8.43
CA ILE A 89 -8.60 -1.45 -8.40
C ILE A 89 -8.75 -0.93 -6.98
N PHE A 90 -9.04 -1.80 -6.01
CA PHE A 90 -9.12 -1.40 -4.60
C PHE A 90 -7.78 -0.87 -4.08
N SER A 91 -6.65 -1.45 -4.49
CA SER A 91 -5.32 -0.95 -4.10
C SER A 91 -5.10 0.48 -4.60
N LEU A 92 -5.48 0.77 -5.84
CA LEU A 92 -5.40 2.12 -6.40
C LEU A 92 -6.31 3.11 -5.67
N VAL A 93 -7.54 2.70 -5.36
CA VAL A 93 -8.50 3.53 -4.62
C VAL A 93 -7.98 3.82 -3.21
N ILE A 94 -7.51 2.81 -2.48
CA ILE A 94 -6.95 3.00 -1.13
C ILE A 94 -5.73 3.91 -1.17
N ALA A 95 -4.81 3.70 -2.12
CA ALA A 95 -3.64 4.56 -2.27
C ALA A 95 -4.03 6.02 -2.53
N LEU A 96 -5.02 6.25 -3.40
CA LEU A 96 -5.55 7.58 -3.68
C LEU A 96 -6.21 8.20 -2.44
N MET A 97 -7.00 7.42 -1.69
CA MET A 97 -7.59 7.89 -0.42
C MET A 97 -6.51 8.30 0.58
N VAL A 98 -5.44 7.51 0.73
CA VAL A 98 -4.33 7.86 1.61
C VAL A 98 -3.70 9.19 1.19
N ILE A 99 -3.41 9.38 -0.10
CA ILE A 99 -2.81 10.62 -0.62
C ILE A 99 -3.73 11.82 -0.37
N VAL A 100 -5.02 11.71 -0.69
CA VAL A 100 -5.99 12.81 -0.56
C VAL A 100 -6.23 13.18 0.89
N ILE A 101 -6.44 12.19 1.78
CA ILE A 101 -6.65 12.47 3.21
C ILE A 101 -5.42 13.15 3.79
N ILE A 102 -4.23 12.64 3.47
CA ILE A 102 -2.99 13.24 3.94
C ILE A 102 -2.81 14.66 3.40
N ALA A 103 -3.24 14.96 2.16
CA ALA A 103 -3.21 16.30 1.59
C ALA A 103 -4.09 17.31 2.34
N ILE A 104 -5.16 16.83 2.98
CA ILE A 104 -6.10 17.66 3.72
C ILE A 104 -5.60 17.94 5.14
N TYR A 105 -4.91 16.97 5.76
CA TYR A 105 -4.54 17.02 7.17
C TYR A 105 -3.08 17.39 7.47
N ILE A 106 -2.19 17.41 6.46
CA ILE A 106 -0.77 17.81 6.57
C ILE A 106 -0.52 19.04 5.71
#